data_AF-A0A161M8H6-F1
#
_entry.id   AF-A0A161M8H6-F1
#
_cell.length_a   1.000
_cell.length_b   1.000
_cell.length_c   1.000
_cell.angle_alpha   90.00
_cell.angle_beta   90.00
_cell.angle_gamma   90.00
#
_symmetry.space_group_name_H-M   'P 1'
#
loop_
_entity.id
_entity.type
_entity.pdbx_description
1 polymer ?
#
loop_
_entity_poly.entity_id
_entity_poly.type
_entity_poly.pdbx_seq_one_letter_code
_entity_poly.pdbx_strand_id
1 'polypeptide(L)'
;NEKEIAQAIIDSEVTLRDGTDSAFLRLYLSEVPVLVFSAGLGNVVSAILSHYNIKYNNVHVISNFFKVVQGKIIGFEGTLLHVFNKNQYAIESCDYFKELAPRENVILMGDSLGDASMAEGVQGNGCILKIGFLCINIEQFLPQYLEKFDIVLLDDQTMNVFNAILNKIL
;
A
#
# COMPACT_ATOMS: atom_id res chain seq x y z
N ASN A 1 -10.86 4.30 -20.47
CA ASN A 1 -11.73 5.37 -19.93
C ASN A 1 -11.99 5.08 -18.44
N GLU A 2 -12.09 6.07 -17.55
CA GLU A 2 -12.35 5.83 -16.10
C GLU A 2 -13.61 5.01 -15.85
N LYS A 3 -14.66 5.22 -16.66
CA LYS A 3 -15.90 4.42 -16.60
C LYS A 3 -15.67 2.94 -16.91
N GLU A 4 -14.79 2.63 -17.86
CA GLU A 4 -14.45 1.25 -18.20
C GLU A 4 -13.65 0.58 -17.09
N ILE A 5 -12.76 1.32 -16.42
CA ILE A 5 -12.02 0.81 -15.25
C ILE A 5 -12.98 0.51 -14.10
N ALA A 6 -13.92 1.42 -13.83
CA ALA A 6 -14.93 1.21 -12.80
C ALA A 6 -15.80 -0.03 -13.10
N GLN A 7 -16.22 -0.21 -14.35
CA GLN A 7 -16.98 -1.39 -14.76
C GLN A 7 -16.14 -2.67 -14.63
N ALA A 8 -14.88 -2.65 -15.07
CA ALA A 8 -13.98 -3.80 -14.96
C ALA A 8 -13.74 -4.22 -13.50
N ILE A 9 -13.71 -3.26 -12.57
CA ILE A 9 -13.60 -3.56 -11.13
C ILE A 9 -14.82 -4.33 -10.65
N ILE A 10 -16.03 -3.87 -11.00
CA ILE A 10 -17.29 -4.56 -10.66
C ILE A 10 -17.28 -5.98 -11.25
N ASP A 11 -16.91 -6.11 -12.52
CA ASP A 11 -16.93 -7.39 -13.24
C ASP A 11 -15.85 -8.38 -12.74
N SER A 12 -14.76 -7.87 -12.16
CA SER A 12 -13.65 -8.69 -11.66
C SER A 12 -13.89 -9.36 -10.31
N GLU A 13 -14.93 -8.94 -9.57
CA GLU A 13 -15.20 -9.40 -8.20
C GLU A 13 -13.99 -9.26 -7.26
N VAL A 14 -13.15 -8.24 -7.49
CA VAL A 14 -11.95 -8.00 -6.67
C VAL A 14 -12.35 -7.74 -5.22
N THR A 15 -11.73 -8.47 -4.29
CA THR A 15 -11.98 -8.35 -2.85
C THR A 15 -10.82 -7.67 -2.13
N LEU A 16 -11.14 -7.04 -1.01
CA LEU A 16 -10.15 -6.60 -0.01
C LEU A 16 -10.05 -7.66 1.09
N ARG A 17 -8.93 -7.68 1.81
CA ARG A 17 -8.83 -8.48 3.04
C ARG A 17 -9.89 -8.05 4.05
N ASP A 18 -10.43 -8.99 4.80
CA ASP A 18 -11.49 -8.75 5.77
C ASP A 18 -11.07 -7.71 6.82
N GLY A 19 -11.91 -6.71 7.07
CA GLY A 19 -11.66 -5.63 8.02
C GLY A 19 -10.78 -4.48 7.51
N THR A 20 -10.50 -4.42 6.21
CA THR A 20 -9.78 -3.29 5.58
C THR A 20 -10.56 -1.98 5.69
N ASP A 21 -11.87 -2.02 5.49
CA ASP A 21 -12.79 -0.87 5.61
C ASP A 21 -12.74 -0.23 7.00
N SER A 22 -12.82 -1.05 8.05
CA SER A 22 -12.72 -0.63 9.44
C SER A 22 -11.37 0.01 9.75
N ALA A 23 -10.27 -0.60 9.27
CA ALA A 23 -8.94 -0.06 9.45
C ALA A 23 -8.78 1.32 8.81
N PHE A 24 -9.21 1.47 7.55
CA PHE A 24 -9.12 2.74 6.82
C PHE A 24 -9.98 3.83 7.46
N LEU A 25 -11.21 3.51 7.90
CA LEU A 25 -12.06 4.47 8.59
C LEU A 25 -11.41 4.98 9.88
N ARG A 26 -10.81 4.09 10.67
CA ARG A 26 -10.15 4.48 11.93
C ARG A 26 -8.92 5.34 11.69
N LEU A 27 -8.09 4.99 10.71
CA LEU A 27 -6.92 5.79 10.33
C LEU A 27 -7.33 7.19 9.86
N TYR A 28 -8.43 7.29 9.11
CA TYR A 28 -9.01 8.56 8.71
C TYR A 28 -9.48 9.39 9.91
N LEU A 29 -10.29 8.81 10.80
CA LEU A 29 -10.80 9.51 12.00
C LEU A 29 -9.69 9.95 12.96
N SER A 30 -8.57 9.22 12.99
CA SER A 30 -7.38 9.55 13.81
C SER A 30 -6.35 10.42 13.08
N GLU A 31 -6.66 10.92 11.87
CA GLU A 31 -5.76 11.75 11.07
C GLU A 31 -4.36 11.13 10.86
N VAL A 32 -4.34 9.81 10.67
CA VAL A 32 -3.12 9.04 10.36
C VAL A 32 -2.93 8.99 8.85
N PRO A 33 -1.84 9.51 8.29
CA PRO A 33 -1.57 9.42 6.86
C PRO A 33 -1.42 7.95 6.41
N VAL A 34 -2.01 7.62 5.27
CA VAL A 34 -1.94 6.29 4.66
C VAL A 34 -1.30 6.42 3.29
N LEU A 35 -0.16 5.75 3.09
CA LEU A 35 0.47 5.66 1.78
C LEU A 35 0.24 4.26 1.18
N VAL A 36 -0.49 4.21 0.07
CA VAL A 36 -0.60 3.03 -0.77
C VAL A 36 0.50 3.09 -1.83
N PHE A 37 1.58 2.32 -1.61
CA PHE A 37 2.72 2.28 -2.52
C PHE A 37 2.72 1.00 -3.37
N SER A 38 2.29 1.12 -4.63
CA SER A 38 2.00 -0.02 -5.49
C SER A 38 2.80 0.01 -6.79
N ALA A 39 3.43 -1.11 -7.14
CA ALA A 39 4.04 -1.33 -8.45
C ALA A 39 3.01 -1.72 -9.53
N GLY A 40 1.72 -1.79 -9.17
CA GLY A 40 0.62 -2.10 -10.07
C GLY A 40 0.17 -0.90 -10.91
N LEU A 41 -1.08 -0.96 -11.35
CA LEU A 41 -1.72 0.08 -12.16
C LEU A 41 -2.44 1.08 -11.26
N GLY A 42 -1.90 2.29 -11.14
CA GLY A 42 -2.39 3.30 -10.19
C GLY A 42 -3.84 3.71 -10.38
N ASN A 43 -4.30 3.80 -11.63
CA ASN A 43 -5.70 4.07 -11.95
C ASN A 43 -6.64 2.97 -11.44
N VAL A 44 -6.22 1.70 -11.52
CA VAL A 44 -6.99 0.56 -11.04
C VAL A 44 -7.00 0.54 -9.50
N VAL A 45 -5.84 0.70 -8.87
CA VAL A 45 -5.73 0.79 -7.40
C VAL A 45 -6.63 1.90 -6.86
N SER A 46 -6.55 3.10 -7.44
CA SER A 46 -7.38 4.24 -7.06
C SER A 46 -8.88 3.98 -7.21
N ALA A 47 -9.26 3.30 -8.28
CA ALA A 47 -10.66 2.98 -8.55
C ALA A 47 -11.18 1.86 -7.61
N ILE A 48 -10.35 0.89 -7.22
CA ILE A 48 -10.71 -0.12 -6.19
C ILE A 48 -10.96 0.56 -4.85
N LEU A 49 -10.05 1.43 -4.40
CA LEU A 49 -10.22 2.19 -3.15
C LEU A 49 -11.50 3.04 -3.16
N SER A 50 -11.86 3.60 -4.32
CA SER A 50 -13.08 4.39 -4.49
C SER A 50 -14.33 3.51 -4.50
N HIS A 51 -14.28 2.34 -5.16
CA HIS A 51 -15.37 1.36 -5.21
C HIS A 51 -15.77 0.90 -3.79
N TYR A 52 -14.78 0.68 -2.93
CA TYR A 52 -14.98 0.30 -1.53
C TYR A 52 -15.23 1.50 -0.58
N ASN A 53 -15.30 2.73 -1.08
CA ASN A 53 -15.47 3.96 -0.29
C ASN A 53 -14.40 4.17 0.79
N ILE A 54 -13.16 3.71 0.56
CA ILE A 54 -12.04 3.85 1.50
C ILE A 54 -10.95 4.81 1.02
N LYS A 55 -11.16 5.50 -0.11
CA LYS A 55 -10.27 6.55 -0.61
C LYS A 55 -10.50 7.88 0.12
N TYR A 56 -10.24 7.90 1.42
CA TYR A 56 -10.32 9.08 2.27
C TYR A 56 -9.21 10.11 1.91
N ASN A 57 -9.34 11.34 2.40
CA ASN A 57 -8.38 12.41 2.09
C ASN A 57 -6.98 12.20 2.70
N ASN A 58 -6.84 11.38 3.75
CA ASN A 58 -5.57 10.97 4.33
C ASN A 58 -4.90 9.81 3.57
N VAL A 59 -5.53 9.29 2.50
CA VAL A 59 -5.00 8.20 1.67
C VAL A 59 -4.33 8.76 0.43
N HIS A 60 -3.02 8.54 0.32
CA HIS A 60 -2.23 8.89 -0.85
C HIS A 60 -1.81 7.63 -1.61
N VAL A 61 -1.86 7.68 -2.96
CA VAL A 61 -1.52 6.53 -3.82
C VAL A 61 -0.33 6.90 -4.69
N ILE A 62 0.77 6.16 -4.54
CA ILE A 62 1.91 6.23 -5.44
C ILE A 62 1.99 4.93 -6.22
N SER A 63 1.87 5.02 -7.54
CA SER A 63 1.83 3.86 -8.44
C SER A 63 2.05 4.24 -9.90
N ASN A 64 1.99 3.28 -10.82
CA ASN A 64 2.12 3.52 -12.25
C ASN A 64 0.79 3.99 -12.85
N PHE A 65 0.63 5.31 -13.02
CA PHE A 65 -0.57 5.89 -13.61
C PHE A 65 -0.47 5.96 -15.14
N PHE A 66 -1.59 5.76 -15.82
CA PHE A 66 -1.67 5.81 -17.28
C PHE A 66 -1.52 7.23 -17.80
N LYS A 67 -0.67 7.40 -18.81
CA LYS A 67 -0.62 8.60 -19.65
C LYS A 67 -1.69 8.49 -20.73
N VAL A 68 -2.71 9.35 -20.66
CA VAL A 68 -3.84 9.35 -21.60
C VAL A 68 -3.77 10.55 -22.54
N VAL A 69 -3.80 10.30 -23.84
CA VAL A 69 -3.87 11.36 -24.88
C VAL A 69 -5.06 11.06 -25.79
N GLN A 70 -5.95 12.05 -25.93
CA GLN A 70 -7.18 11.92 -26.75
C GLN A 70 -8.00 10.66 -26.41
N GLY A 71 -8.11 10.33 -25.12
CA GLY A 71 -8.88 9.18 -24.63
C GLY A 71 -8.19 7.82 -24.81
N LYS A 72 -6.97 7.76 -25.34
CA LYS A 72 -6.19 6.52 -25.50
C LYS A 72 -5.03 6.47 -24.51
N ILE A 73 -4.78 5.29 -23.93
CA ILE A 73 -3.60 5.03 -23.11
C ILE A 73 -2.40 4.92 -24.05
N ILE A 74 -1.41 5.79 -23.86
CA ILE A 74 -0.19 5.83 -24.68
C ILE A 74 1.07 5.43 -23.91
N GLY A 75 0.96 5.17 -22.60
CA GLY A 75 2.07 4.80 -21.73
C GLY A 75 1.77 5.05 -20.26
N PHE A 76 2.81 5.23 -19.46
CA PHE A 76 2.74 5.58 -18.05
C PHE A 76 3.31 6.98 -17.78
N GLU A 77 2.83 7.60 -16.71
CA GLU A 77 3.35 8.87 -16.19
C GLU A 77 4.57 8.62 -15.28
N GLY A 78 5.51 9.57 -15.28
CA GLY A 78 6.66 9.54 -14.38
C GLY A 78 7.63 8.37 -14.57
N THR A 79 8.31 8.01 -13.49
CA THR A 79 9.25 6.88 -13.44
C THR A 79 8.50 5.59 -13.14
N LEU A 80 8.82 4.52 -13.87
CA LEU A 80 8.21 3.23 -13.67
C LEU A 80 8.58 2.63 -12.30
N LEU A 81 7.56 2.26 -11.53
CA LEU A 81 7.66 1.53 -10.28
C LEU A 81 7.52 0.02 -10.52
N HIS A 82 8.44 -0.75 -9.95
CA HIS A 82 8.47 -2.20 -9.97
C HIS A 82 8.79 -2.74 -8.56
N VAL A 83 8.57 -4.03 -8.32
CA VAL A 83 8.71 -4.64 -6.98
C VAL A 83 10.07 -4.36 -6.32
N PHE A 84 11.15 -4.26 -7.11
CA PHE A 84 12.51 -4.02 -6.60
C PHE A 84 12.95 -2.55 -6.47
N ASN A 85 12.14 -1.55 -6.85
CA ASN A 85 12.50 -0.13 -6.70
C ASN A 85 11.51 0.63 -5.79
N LYS A 86 10.71 -0.08 -4.99
CA LYS A 86 9.85 0.51 -3.97
C LYS A 86 10.65 0.89 -2.72
N ASN A 87 11.49 1.91 -2.83
CA ASN A 87 12.18 2.50 -1.68
C ASN A 87 11.94 4.01 -1.66
N GLN A 88 12.35 4.67 -0.58
CA GLN A 88 12.13 6.11 -0.46
C GLN A 88 12.81 6.90 -1.59
N TYR A 89 13.96 6.44 -2.11
CA TYR A 89 14.64 7.10 -3.24
C TYR A 89 13.76 7.20 -4.50
N ALA A 90 12.81 6.29 -4.71
CA ALA A 90 11.87 6.39 -5.83
C ALA A 90 10.85 7.53 -5.70
N ILE A 91 10.70 8.08 -4.49
CA ILE A 91 9.63 8.99 -4.10
C ILE A 91 10.13 10.19 -3.27
N GLU A 92 11.44 10.33 -3.06
CA GLU A 92 12.09 11.45 -2.35
C GLU A 92 11.74 12.82 -2.95
N SER A 93 11.46 12.86 -4.25
CA SER A 93 11.06 14.08 -4.96
C SER A 93 9.57 14.40 -4.84
N CYS A 94 8.74 13.51 -4.27
CA CYS A 94 7.32 13.77 -4.07
C CYS A 94 7.10 14.67 -2.85
N ASP A 95 6.31 15.73 -3.04
CA ASP A 95 5.99 16.67 -1.96
C ASP A 95 5.30 16.00 -0.76
N TYR A 96 4.57 14.90 -0.99
CA TYR A 96 3.95 14.10 0.06
C TYR A 96 4.97 13.56 1.08
N PHE A 97 6.20 13.22 0.68
CA PHE A 97 7.22 12.76 1.63
C PHE A 97 7.70 13.86 2.57
N LYS A 98 7.67 15.12 2.13
CA LYS A 98 8.01 16.25 2.99
C LYS A 98 6.96 16.43 4.09
N GLU A 99 5.69 16.16 3.80
CA GLU A 99 4.59 16.20 4.78
C GLU A 99 4.69 15.05 5.80
N LEU A 100 5.30 13.93 5.41
CA LEU A 100 5.53 12.78 6.30
C LEU A 100 6.78 12.91 7.17
N ALA A 101 7.70 13.83 6.87
CA ALA A 101 8.97 13.98 7.60
C ALA A 101 8.85 14.10 9.14
N PRO A 102 7.79 14.70 9.73
CA PRO A 102 7.62 14.73 11.19
C PRO A 102 7.14 13.41 11.81
N ARG A 103 6.73 12.42 11.00
CA ARG A 103 6.15 11.16 11.48
C ARG A 103 7.25 10.11 11.61
N GLU A 104 7.66 9.83 12.84
CA GLU A 104 8.79 8.92 13.10
C GLU A 104 8.37 7.43 13.21
N ASN A 105 7.10 7.15 13.51
CA ASN A 105 6.59 5.79 13.69
C ASN A 105 5.84 5.31 12.45
N VAL A 106 6.18 4.11 11.97
CA VAL A 106 5.64 3.54 10.72
C VAL A 106 5.18 2.11 10.94
N ILE A 107 3.98 1.78 10.45
CA ILE A 107 3.57 0.39 10.23
C ILE A 107 3.64 0.14 8.73
N LEU A 108 4.52 -0.77 8.33
CA LEU A 108 4.71 -1.19 6.96
C LEU A 108 4.00 -2.53 6.75
N MET A 109 3.24 -2.63 5.68
CA MET A 109 2.56 -3.87 5.28
C MET A 109 2.90 -4.21 3.83
N GLY A 110 3.19 -5.47 3.55
CA GLY A 110 3.51 -5.93 2.20
C GLY A 110 3.36 -7.42 2.01
N ASP A 111 3.27 -7.86 0.76
CA ASP A 111 3.12 -9.27 0.38
C ASP A 111 4.31 -9.77 -0.47
N SER A 112 5.34 -8.94 -0.63
CA SER A 112 6.57 -9.29 -1.32
C SER A 112 7.81 -8.91 -0.51
N LEU A 113 8.92 -9.60 -0.76
CA LEU A 113 10.21 -9.28 -0.14
C LEU A 113 10.76 -7.89 -0.50
N GLY A 114 10.26 -7.28 -1.59
CA GLY A 114 10.60 -5.92 -2.00
C GLY A 114 9.87 -4.87 -1.16
N ASP A 115 8.67 -5.19 -0.66
CA ASP A 115 7.90 -4.26 0.15
C ASP A 115 8.54 -3.99 1.52
N ALA A 116 9.32 -4.94 2.05
CA ALA A 116 10.08 -4.76 3.29
C ALA A 116 11.08 -3.59 3.25
N SER A 117 11.44 -3.13 2.04
CA SER A 117 12.32 -1.99 1.79
C SER A 117 11.58 -0.65 1.62
N MET A 118 10.24 -0.63 1.66
CA MET A 118 9.47 0.63 1.48
C MET A 118 9.74 1.68 2.57
N ALA A 119 10.15 1.24 3.77
CA ALA A 119 10.52 2.14 4.86
C ALA A 119 12.03 2.48 4.87
N GLU A 120 12.82 1.95 3.92
CA GLU A 120 14.22 2.37 3.79
C GLU A 120 14.28 3.83 3.33
N GLY A 121 14.82 4.69 4.20
CA GLY A 121 14.91 6.13 4.00
C GLY A 121 14.11 6.94 5.02
N VAL A 122 13.20 6.32 5.79
CA VAL A 122 12.46 7.02 6.84
C VAL A 122 13.48 7.53 7.85
N GLN A 123 13.61 8.85 7.94
CA GLN A 123 14.56 9.50 8.84
C GLN A 123 13.90 9.73 10.20
N GLY A 124 14.65 9.55 11.27
CA GLY A 124 14.19 9.79 12.65
C GLY A 124 14.58 8.67 13.60
N ASN A 125 14.19 8.82 14.87
CA ASN A 125 14.46 7.86 15.94
C ASN A 125 13.24 7.00 16.31
N GLY A 126 12.19 7.00 15.47
CA GLY A 126 10.96 6.28 15.74
C GLY A 126 11.04 4.79 15.40
N CYS A 127 9.89 4.12 15.55
CA CYS A 127 9.78 2.67 15.40
C CYS A 127 9.13 2.30 14.05
N ILE A 128 9.72 1.31 13.37
CA ILE A 128 9.14 0.72 12.16
C ILE A 128 8.72 -0.71 12.50
N LEU A 129 7.43 -1.00 12.37
CA LEU A 129 6.89 -2.37 12.48
C LEU A 129 6.53 -2.89 11.09
N LYS A 130 7.12 -4.00 10.68
CA LYS A 130 6.91 -4.62 9.37
C LYS A 130 6.05 -5.87 9.47
N ILE A 131 4.92 -5.88 8.75
CA ILE A 131 3.99 -7.00 8.66
C ILE A 131 3.99 -7.56 7.23
N GLY A 132 4.39 -8.82 7.08
CA GLY A 132 4.47 -9.51 5.80
C GLY A 132 3.34 -10.52 5.63
N PHE A 133 2.59 -10.45 4.53
CA PHE A 133 1.60 -11.45 4.14
C PHE A 133 2.24 -12.48 3.20
N LEU A 134 2.29 -13.74 3.60
CA LEU A 134 2.87 -14.83 2.82
C LEU A 134 1.80 -15.87 2.49
N CYS A 135 1.23 -15.79 1.28
CA CYS A 135 0.17 -16.69 0.82
C CYS A 135 0.64 -17.71 -0.24
N ILE A 136 1.76 -17.47 -0.92
CA ILE A 136 2.22 -18.28 -2.05
C ILE A 136 3.61 -18.84 -1.75
N ASN A 137 3.84 -20.13 -2.09
CA ASN A 137 5.13 -20.83 -1.91
C ASN A 137 5.70 -20.67 -0.49
N ILE A 138 4.84 -20.85 0.52
CA ILE A 138 5.13 -20.57 1.94
C ILE A 138 6.44 -21.22 2.39
N GLU A 139 6.59 -22.54 2.15
CA GLU A 139 7.78 -23.29 2.59
C GLU A 139 9.09 -22.73 2.02
N GLN A 140 9.04 -22.23 0.78
CA GLN A 140 10.21 -21.70 0.09
C GLN A 140 10.61 -20.32 0.62
N PHE A 141 9.64 -19.44 0.86
CA PHE A 141 9.90 -18.04 1.16
C PHE A 141 9.87 -17.71 2.65
N LEU A 142 9.30 -18.57 3.50
CA LEU A 142 9.18 -18.32 4.94
C LEU A 142 10.51 -17.90 5.60
N PRO A 143 11.67 -18.55 5.34
CA PRO A 143 12.92 -18.11 5.95
C PRO A 143 13.28 -16.65 5.62
N GLN A 144 13.08 -16.24 4.37
CA GLN A 144 13.39 -14.88 3.91
C GLN A 144 12.40 -13.86 4.46
N TYR A 145 11.14 -14.25 4.67
CA TYR A 145 10.14 -13.39 5.31
C TYR A 145 10.45 -13.15 6.78
N LEU A 146 10.84 -14.20 7.51
CA LEU A 146 11.22 -14.10 8.93
C LEU A 146 12.48 -13.24 9.15
N GLU A 147 13.35 -13.14 8.15
CA GLU A 147 14.51 -12.23 8.19
C GLU A 147 14.13 -10.76 7.94
N LYS A 148 13.08 -10.49 7.16
CA LYS A 148 12.75 -9.15 6.66
C LYS A 148 11.56 -8.47 7.33
N PHE A 149 10.65 -9.24 7.90
CA PHE A 149 9.42 -8.76 8.54
C PHE A 149 9.40 -9.16 10.02
N ASP A 150 8.88 -8.28 10.86
CA ASP A 150 8.75 -8.54 12.30
C ASP A 150 7.59 -9.49 12.60
N ILE A 151 6.53 -9.41 11.79
CA ILE A 151 5.35 -10.28 11.85
C ILE A 151 5.12 -10.88 10.47
N VAL A 152 5.02 -12.20 10.38
CA VAL A 152 4.69 -12.91 9.14
C VAL A 152 3.33 -13.61 9.29
N LEU A 153 2.39 -13.27 8.41
CA LEU A 153 1.04 -13.82 8.38
C LEU A 153 0.94 -14.84 7.25
N LEU A 154 0.73 -16.11 7.60
CA LEU A 154 0.68 -17.21 6.65
C LEU A 154 -0.76 -17.44 6.20
N ASP A 155 -1.00 -17.33 4.89
CA ASP A 155 -2.32 -17.51 4.26
C ASP A 155 -3.46 -16.74 4.97
N ASP A 156 -3.17 -15.55 5.49
CA ASP A 156 -4.14 -14.70 6.18
C ASP A 156 -4.80 -13.73 5.18
N GLN A 157 -6.11 -13.88 5.01
CA GLN A 157 -6.95 -13.03 4.16
C GLN A 157 -7.67 -11.94 4.95
N THR A 158 -7.20 -11.62 6.16
CA THR A 158 -7.80 -10.62 7.06
C THR A 158 -6.81 -9.51 7.43
N MET A 159 -7.35 -8.42 7.98
CA MET A 159 -6.60 -7.35 8.62
C MET A 159 -6.65 -7.46 10.15
N ASN A 160 -6.90 -8.64 10.72
CA ASN A 160 -7.15 -8.81 12.15
C ASN A 160 -5.95 -8.41 13.02
N VAL A 161 -4.75 -8.85 12.65
CA VAL A 161 -3.52 -8.50 13.39
C VAL A 161 -3.27 -6.99 13.33
N PHE A 162 -3.43 -6.39 12.15
CA PHE A 162 -3.28 -4.94 11.98
C PHE A 162 -4.33 -4.18 12.81
N ASN A 163 -5.60 -4.57 12.74
CA ASN A 163 -6.68 -3.96 13.53
C ASN A 163 -6.48 -4.12 15.04
N ALA A 164 -5.92 -5.25 15.49
CA ALA A 164 -5.58 -5.47 16.89
C ALA A 164 -4.46 -4.55 17.37
N ILE A 165 -3.46 -4.28 16.51
CA ILE A 165 -2.41 -3.29 16.78
C ILE A 165 -3.02 -1.89 16.86
N LEU A 166 -3.84 -1.51 15.88
CA LEU A 166 -4.54 -0.22 15.89
C LEU A 166 -5.36 -0.01 17.17
N ASN A 167 -5.99 -1.06 17.72
CA ASN A 167 -6.75 -0.98 18.98
C ASN A 167 -5.91 -0.61 20.20
N LYS A 168 -4.58 -0.71 20.11
CA LYS A 168 -3.67 -0.39 21.21
C LYS A 168 -3.01 0.98 21.06
N ILE A 169 -2.96 1.52 19.83
CA ILE A 169 -2.16 2.71 19.52
C ILE A 169 -2.97 3.91 19.03
N LEU A 170 -4.23 3.70 18.62
CA LEU A 170 -5.18 4.76 18.24
C LEU A 170 -6.10 5.13 19.40
#